data_AF-A0A1B2YQ42-F1
#
_entry.id   AF-A0A1B2YQ42-F1
#
_cell.length_a   1.000
_cell.length_b   1.000
_cell.length_c   1.000
_cell.angle_alpha   90.00
_cell.angle_beta   90.00
_cell.angle_gamma   90.00
#
_symmetry.space_group_name_H-M   'P 1'
#
loop_
_entity.id
_entity.type
_entity.pdbx_description
1 polymer ?
#
loop_
_entity_poly.entity_id
_entity_poly.type
_entity_poly.pdbx_seq_one_letter_code
_entity_poly.pdbx_strand_id
1 'polypeptide(L)'
;MNIDYIQDKINDQREKLLKHKLYSNIETIKDLQIFTENHVYAVWDFMSLLKALQIKLTCTKTPWIPNSNSQTAYLINEIVLAEETDINQAGERKSHYELYLDAMIDIGAETKLPCEIINKIASSENIFKSIDELKIHENIKEFLKFTFSVINEGKPHKIAAIFTFGRENLIPNMFNEILREFEKNITDKDISKLIYYFERHIELDEDEHGPMALEMVSMLAENDPKKWNEIESISIKALEKRILLWDAINELIQNKSWSSERALKNETYSSSFDK
;
A
#
# COMPACT_ATOMS: atom_id res chain seq x y z
N MET A 1 -14.68 21.75 7.43
CA MET A 1 -14.21 20.68 6.54
C MET A 1 -14.50 19.37 7.24
N ASN A 2 -14.94 18.35 6.52
CA ASN A 2 -15.30 17.03 7.04
C ASN A 2 -14.84 15.95 6.07
N ILE A 3 -15.10 14.68 6.40
CA ILE A 3 -14.73 13.54 5.56
C ILE A 3 -15.34 13.64 4.16
N ASP A 4 -16.64 13.93 4.05
CA ASP A 4 -17.33 14.02 2.74
C ASP A 4 -16.64 15.04 1.82
N TYR A 5 -16.28 16.21 2.37
CA TYR A 5 -15.55 17.21 1.61
C TYR A 5 -14.19 16.68 1.13
N ILE A 6 -13.45 15.94 1.95
CA ILE A 6 -12.17 15.35 1.53
C ILE A 6 -12.40 14.31 0.43
N GLN A 7 -13.42 13.47 0.57
CA GLN A 7 -13.79 12.46 -0.43
C GLN A 7 -14.13 13.10 -1.79
N ASP A 8 -14.89 14.20 -1.79
CA ASP A 8 -15.17 14.97 -3.00
C ASP A 8 -13.88 15.51 -3.64
N LYS A 9 -12.95 16.01 -2.83
CA LYS A 9 -11.69 16.59 -3.32
C LYS A 9 -10.72 15.60 -3.93
N ILE A 10 -10.77 14.35 -3.49
CA ILE A 10 -9.90 13.29 -3.99
C ILE A 10 -10.54 12.45 -5.10
N ASN A 11 -11.81 12.72 -5.43
CA ASN A 11 -12.59 11.87 -6.32
C ASN A 11 -11.97 11.76 -7.73
N ASP A 12 -11.41 12.83 -8.27
CA ASP A 12 -10.77 12.82 -9.59
C ASP A 12 -9.59 11.84 -9.64
N GLN A 13 -8.75 11.81 -8.60
CA GLN A 13 -7.63 10.88 -8.50
C GLN A 13 -8.11 9.45 -8.23
N ARG A 14 -9.15 9.28 -7.39
CA ARG A 14 -9.78 7.98 -7.13
C ARG A 14 -10.31 7.36 -8.43
N GLU A 15 -11.06 8.12 -9.22
CA GLU A 15 -11.62 7.66 -10.49
C GLU A 15 -10.52 7.28 -11.51
N LYS A 16 -9.40 8.01 -11.53
CA LYS A 16 -8.24 7.65 -12.37
C LYS A 16 -7.63 6.30 -11.99
N LEU A 17 -7.54 6.01 -10.68
CA LEU A 17 -7.04 4.72 -10.19
C LEU A 17 -8.02 3.59 -10.49
N LEU A 18 -9.32 3.79 -10.31
CA LEU A 18 -10.34 2.77 -10.59
C LEU A 18 -10.45 2.44 -12.09
N LYS A 19 -10.16 3.40 -12.97
CA LYS A 19 -10.18 3.22 -14.43
C LYS A 19 -8.78 3.04 -15.03
N HIS A 20 -7.80 2.68 -14.21
CA HIS A 20 -6.42 2.60 -14.65
C HIS A 20 -6.21 1.47 -15.66
N LYS A 21 -5.44 1.72 -16.73
CA LYS A 21 -5.20 0.76 -17.82
C LYS A 21 -4.41 -0.49 -17.40
N LEU A 22 -3.76 -0.43 -16.23
CA LEU A 22 -3.02 -1.56 -15.65
C LEU A 22 -3.89 -2.82 -15.60
N TYR A 23 -5.15 -2.71 -15.17
CA TYR A 23 -6.00 -3.87 -14.93
C TYR A 23 -6.25 -4.66 -16.21
N SER A 24 -6.64 -3.97 -17.29
CA SER A 24 -6.86 -4.60 -18.59
C SER A 24 -5.59 -5.13 -19.25
N ASN A 25 -4.41 -4.70 -18.79
CA ASN A 25 -3.12 -5.09 -19.33
C ASN A 25 -2.52 -6.31 -18.62
N ILE A 26 -3.12 -6.79 -17.53
CA ILE A 26 -2.73 -8.03 -16.87
C ILE A 26 -3.48 -9.19 -17.54
N GLU A 27 -2.85 -9.79 -18.55
CA GLU A 27 -3.48 -10.83 -19.36
C GLU A 27 -2.92 -12.23 -19.05
N THR A 28 -1.69 -12.32 -18.55
CA THR A 28 -1.00 -13.60 -18.33
C THR A 28 -0.50 -13.75 -16.90
N ILE A 29 -0.20 -15.00 -16.51
CA ILE A 29 0.51 -15.26 -15.24
C ILE A 29 1.83 -14.51 -15.15
N LYS A 30 2.53 -14.29 -16.28
CA LYS A 30 3.79 -13.53 -16.23
C LYS A 30 3.56 -12.06 -15.88
N ASP A 31 2.49 -11.47 -16.39
CA ASP A 31 2.10 -10.10 -16.07
C ASP A 31 1.69 -9.99 -14.60
N LEU A 32 0.99 -11.01 -14.08
CA LEU A 32 0.63 -11.09 -12.67
C LEU A 32 1.85 -11.22 -11.74
N GLN A 33 2.85 -12.01 -12.12
CA GLN A 33 4.12 -12.07 -11.40
C GLN A 33 4.79 -10.68 -11.36
N ILE A 34 4.87 -9.99 -12.51
CA ILE A 34 5.45 -8.63 -12.56
C ILE A 34 4.64 -7.66 -11.69
N PHE A 35 3.31 -7.73 -11.74
CA PHE A 35 2.45 -6.92 -10.87
C PHE A 35 2.79 -7.15 -9.40
N THR A 36 2.80 -8.41 -8.96
CA THR A 36 2.97 -8.72 -7.54
C THR A 36 4.39 -8.43 -7.02
N GLU A 37 5.42 -8.67 -7.84
CA GLU A 37 6.84 -8.35 -7.55
C GLU A 37 7.11 -6.85 -7.32
N ASN A 38 6.23 -5.98 -7.83
CA ASN A 38 6.36 -4.53 -7.67
C ASN A 38 5.29 -3.94 -6.74
N HIS A 39 4.10 -4.53 -6.66
CA HIS A 39 3.05 -4.12 -5.73
C HIS A 39 3.38 -4.49 -4.28
N VAL A 40 4.21 -5.51 -4.04
CA VAL A 40 4.66 -5.91 -2.68
C VAL A 40 5.27 -4.75 -1.86
N TYR A 41 5.89 -3.76 -2.52
CA TYR A 41 6.38 -2.57 -1.83
C TYR A 41 5.27 -1.73 -1.22
N ALA A 42 4.10 -1.68 -1.84
CA ALA A 42 2.92 -1.00 -1.32
C ALA A 42 2.18 -1.82 -0.25
N VAL A 43 2.27 -3.15 -0.30
CA VAL A 43 1.79 -4.00 0.81
C VAL A 43 2.66 -3.75 2.06
N TRP A 44 3.97 -3.63 1.88
CA TRP A 44 4.90 -3.34 2.98
C TRP A 44 4.84 -1.88 3.50
N ASP A 45 4.70 -0.88 2.62
CA ASP A 45 4.59 0.53 3.04
C ASP A 45 3.32 0.79 3.87
N PHE A 46 2.23 0.08 3.54
CA PHE A 46 0.99 0.08 4.31
C PHE A 46 1.23 -0.36 5.76
N MET A 47 1.91 -1.49 5.98
CA MET A 47 2.27 -1.96 7.33
C MET A 47 3.12 -0.93 8.09
N SER A 48 3.95 -0.17 7.39
CA SER A 48 4.77 0.90 7.98
C SER A 48 3.91 2.09 8.43
N LEU A 49 2.89 2.50 7.66
CA LEU A 49 1.92 3.52 8.04
C LEU A 49 1.09 3.07 9.26
N LEU A 50 0.59 1.82 9.22
CA LEU A 50 -0.15 1.20 10.31
C LEU A 50 0.67 1.21 11.60
N LYS A 51 1.92 0.75 11.55
CA LYS A 51 2.81 0.74 12.71
C LYS A 51 3.11 2.14 13.23
N ALA A 52 3.32 3.12 12.33
CA ALA A 52 3.55 4.51 12.72
C ALA A 52 2.33 5.09 13.47
N LEU A 53 1.11 4.76 13.05
CA LEU A 53 -0.11 5.15 13.76
C LEU A 53 -0.22 4.43 15.11
N GLN A 54 0.00 3.12 15.17
CA GLN A 54 -0.04 2.38 16.43
C GLN A 54 0.93 2.97 17.46
N ILE A 55 2.16 3.30 17.06
CA ILE A 55 3.17 3.93 17.92
C ILE A 55 2.70 5.29 18.46
N LYS A 56 1.95 6.06 17.66
CA LYS A 56 1.47 7.40 18.04
C LYS A 56 0.21 7.37 18.89
N LEU A 57 -0.68 6.41 18.65
CA LEU A 57 -2.02 6.36 19.23
C LEU A 57 -2.12 5.41 20.43
N THR A 58 -1.14 4.53 20.61
CA THR A 58 -1.11 3.52 21.67
C THR A 58 0.22 3.52 22.44
N CYS A 59 0.32 2.68 23.47
CA CYS A 59 1.57 2.44 24.17
C CYS A 59 2.24 1.16 23.62
N THR A 60 3.37 1.32 22.93
CA THR A 60 4.16 0.21 22.36
C THR A 60 5.51 0.01 23.08
N LYS A 61 5.70 0.64 24.24
CA LYS A 61 6.97 0.66 25.00
C LYS A 61 6.75 0.33 26.47
N THR A 62 7.82 -0.07 27.14
CA THR A 62 7.84 -0.27 28.60
C THR A 62 8.59 0.86 29.32
N PRO A 63 8.17 1.28 30.52
CA PRO A 63 6.96 0.85 31.22
C PRO A 63 5.67 1.31 30.53
N TRP A 64 4.59 0.53 30.66
CA TRP A 64 3.30 0.85 30.07
C TRP A 64 2.66 2.05 30.77
N ILE A 65 2.08 2.94 29.98
CA ILE A 65 1.27 4.08 30.43
C ILE A 65 -0.01 4.16 29.59
N PRO A 66 -1.14 4.63 30.15
CA PRO A 66 -2.36 4.81 29.38
C PRO A 66 -2.17 5.86 28.29
N ASN A 67 -2.84 5.69 27.16
CA ASN A 67 -2.86 6.66 26.08
C ASN A 67 -3.85 7.81 26.39
N SER A 68 -3.78 8.91 25.62
CA SER A 68 -4.64 10.08 25.83
C SER A 68 -6.06 9.92 25.30
N ASN A 69 -6.30 8.98 24.38
CA ASN A 69 -7.59 8.77 23.74
C ASN A 69 -7.83 7.29 23.42
N SER A 70 -8.55 6.61 24.32
CA SER A 70 -8.83 5.18 24.22
C SER A 70 -9.59 4.78 22.96
N GLN A 71 -10.45 5.66 22.41
CA GLN A 71 -11.18 5.38 21.17
C GLN A 71 -10.21 5.26 19.98
N THR A 72 -9.29 6.22 19.80
CA THR A 72 -8.28 6.12 18.73
C THR A 72 -7.33 4.93 18.91
N ALA A 73 -7.07 4.48 20.15
CA ALA A 73 -6.30 3.27 20.39
C ALA A 73 -7.08 2.00 20.03
N TYR A 74 -8.38 1.96 20.32
CA TYR A 74 -9.25 0.86 19.92
C TYR A 74 -9.24 0.74 18.39
N LEU A 75 -9.58 1.82 17.67
CA LEU A 75 -9.66 1.84 16.21
C LEU A 75 -8.38 1.30 15.55
N ILE A 76 -7.21 1.79 15.97
CA ILE A 76 -5.94 1.34 15.37
C ILE A 76 -5.56 -0.07 15.78
N ASN A 77 -5.90 -0.53 17.00
CA ASN A 77 -5.55 -1.89 17.44
C ASN A 77 -6.43 -2.95 16.79
N GLU A 78 -7.69 -2.65 16.46
CA GLU A 78 -8.54 -3.56 15.68
C GLU A 78 -7.93 -3.79 14.29
N ILE A 79 -7.53 -2.71 13.61
CA ILE A 79 -6.87 -2.81 12.30
C ILE A 79 -5.54 -3.56 12.44
N VAL A 80 -4.74 -3.31 13.49
CA VAL A 80 -3.50 -4.07 13.73
C VAL A 80 -3.76 -5.56 13.94
N LEU A 81 -4.81 -5.92 14.67
CA LEU A 81 -5.17 -7.32 14.92
C LEU A 81 -5.43 -8.05 13.61
N ALA A 82 -6.21 -7.44 12.71
CA ALA A 82 -6.46 -7.99 11.40
C ALA A 82 -5.17 -8.03 10.56
N GLU A 83 -4.48 -6.92 10.39
CA GLU A 83 -3.37 -6.82 9.44
C GLU A 83 -2.11 -7.61 9.84
N GLU A 84 -1.79 -7.68 11.13
CA GLU A 84 -0.58 -8.39 11.62
C GLU A 84 -0.84 -9.85 11.97
N THR A 85 -2.10 -10.24 12.22
CA THR A 85 -2.44 -11.57 12.75
C THR A 85 -3.75 -12.14 12.20
N ASP A 86 -4.05 -11.90 10.93
CA ASP A 86 -5.18 -12.56 10.24
C ASP A 86 -5.00 -14.09 10.15
N ILE A 87 -5.97 -14.77 9.56
CA ILE A 87 -5.93 -16.18 9.24
C ILE A 87 -5.72 -16.41 7.74
N ASN A 88 -4.96 -17.43 7.38
CA ASN A 88 -4.93 -17.96 6.02
C ASN A 88 -6.08 -18.97 5.78
N GLN A 89 -6.19 -19.49 4.57
CA GLN A 89 -7.19 -20.50 4.18
C GLN A 89 -7.11 -21.82 4.99
N ALA A 90 -5.97 -22.09 5.65
CA ALA A 90 -5.77 -23.24 6.52
C ALA A 90 -6.10 -22.94 8.00
N GLY A 91 -6.52 -21.71 8.33
CA GLY A 91 -6.81 -21.26 9.69
C GLY A 91 -5.57 -20.92 10.52
N GLU A 92 -4.41 -20.76 9.89
CA GLU A 92 -3.15 -20.42 10.54
C GLU A 92 -2.95 -18.90 10.58
N ARG A 93 -2.35 -18.39 11.66
CA ARG A 93 -2.13 -16.96 11.84
C ARG A 93 -1.02 -16.44 10.93
N LYS A 94 -1.31 -15.35 10.21
CA LYS A 94 -0.43 -14.69 9.24
C LYS A 94 -0.73 -13.20 9.19
N SER A 95 0.31 -12.40 9.02
CA SER A 95 0.12 -11.01 8.60
C SER A 95 -0.34 -10.95 7.14
N HIS A 96 -1.04 -9.88 6.75
CA HIS A 96 -1.43 -9.65 5.36
C HIS A 96 -0.20 -9.58 4.43
N TYR A 97 0.94 -9.08 4.90
CA TYR A 97 2.19 -9.14 4.16
C TYR A 97 2.64 -10.59 3.88
N GLU A 98 2.56 -11.48 4.87
CA GLU A 98 2.88 -12.89 4.66
C GLU A 98 1.87 -13.59 3.75
N LEU A 99 0.56 -13.30 3.88
CA LEU A 99 -0.47 -13.82 2.98
C LEU A 99 -0.15 -13.44 1.52
N TYR A 100 0.28 -12.19 1.30
CA TYR A 100 0.68 -11.72 -0.01
C TYR A 100 1.91 -12.44 -0.55
N LEU A 101 2.93 -12.67 0.28
CA LEU A 101 4.12 -13.44 -0.12
C LEU A 101 3.78 -14.91 -0.42
N ASP A 102 2.90 -15.53 0.36
CA ASP A 102 2.43 -16.89 0.13
C ASP A 102 1.69 -16.98 -1.22
N ALA A 103 0.88 -15.97 -1.55
CA ALA A 103 0.23 -15.85 -2.85
C ALA A 103 1.23 -15.65 -4.01
N MET A 104 2.25 -14.81 -3.82
CA MET A 104 3.33 -14.61 -4.79
C MET A 104 4.07 -15.91 -5.12
N ILE A 105 4.43 -16.69 -4.09
CA ILE A 105 5.11 -17.98 -4.27
C ILE A 105 4.23 -18.94 -5.07
N ASP A 106 2.93 -18.98 -4.78
CA ASP A 106 1.97 -19.89 -5.42
C ASP A 106 1.88 -19.68 -6.93
N ILE A 107 1.85 -18.42 -7.36
CA ILE A 107 1.84 -18.02 -8.77
C ILE A 107 3.23 -18.05 -9.42
N GLY A 108 4.28 -18.37 -8.66
CA GLY A 108 5.66 -18.47 -9.15
C GLY A 108 6.36 -17.13 -9.35
N ALA A 109 5.94 -16.09 -8.64
CA ALA A 109 6.61 -14.78 -8.63
C ALA A 109 7.91 -14.81 -7.80
N GLU A 110 8.86 -13.95 -8.15
CA GLU A 110 10.12 -13.81 -7.41
C GLU A 110 9.92 -13.01 -6.12
N THR A 111 10.01 -13.67 -4.96
CA THR A 111 9.85 -13.02 -3.64
C THR A 111 11.17 -12.66 -2.98
N LYS A 112 12.27 -13.33 -3.32
CA LYS A 112 13.55 -13.20 -2.62
C LYS A 112 14.12 -11.79 -2.77
N LEU A 113 14.17 -11.29 -4.00
CA LEU A 113 14.75 -9.96 -4.27
C LEU A 113 13.94 -8.82 -3.60
N PRO A 114 12.59 -8.76 -3.72
CA PRO A 114 11.82 -7.77 -2.97
C PRO A 114 11.99 -7.89 -1.45
N CYS A 115 12.02 -9.10 -0.88
CA CYS A 115 12.24 -9.30 0.55
C CYS A 115 13.64 -8.84 0.99
N GLU A 116 14.69 -9.15 0.24
CA GLU A 116 16.06 -8.69 0.50
C GLU A 116 16.14 -7.16 0.47
N ILE A 117 15.48 -6.53 -0.51
CA ILE A 117 15.39 -5.07 -0.61
C ILE A 117 14.69 -4.50 0.63
N ILE A 118 13.51 -5.00 0.98
CA ILE A 118 12.74 -4.54 2.14
C ILE A 118 13.56 -4.68 3.43
N ASN A 119 14.24 -5.81 3.62
CA ASN A 119 15.10 -6.04 4.77
C ASN A 119 16.30 -5.07 4.82
N LYS A 120 16.92 -4.78 3.67
CA LYS A 120 17.99 -3.76 3.57
C LYS A 120 17.47 -2.37 3.95
N ILE A 121 16.28 -2.00 3.49
CA ILE A 121 15.66 -0.71 3.79
C ILE A 121 15.32 -0.64 5.29
N ALA A 122 14.70 -1.67 5.86
CA ALA A 122 14.27 -1.72 7.25
C ALA A 122 15.43 -1.69 8.27
N SER A 123 16.61 -2.19 7.87
CA SER A 123 17.82 -2.17 8.69
C SER A 123 18.71 -0.95 8.45
N SER A 124 18.30 -0.03 7.56
CA SER A 124 19.08 1.16 7.24
C SER A 124 18.94 2.28 8.27
N GLU A 125 20.04 2.96 8.57
CA GLU A 125 20.05 4.20 9.33
C GLU A 125 19.41 5.37 8.54
N ASN A 126 19.45 5.32 7.21
CA ASN A 126 18.88 6.33 6.34
C ASN A 126 18.05 5.68 5.24
N ILE A 127 16.75 5.58 5.52
CA ILE A 127 15.77 4.96 4.65
C ILE A 127 15.71 5.60 3.26
N PHE A 128 15.83 6.92 3.16
CA PHE A 128 15.76 7.64 1.90
C PHE A 128 16.94 7.30 0.99
N LYS A 129 18.16 7.31 1.55
CA LYS A 129 19.37 6.88 0.82
C LYS A 129 19.25 5.44 0.34
N SER A 130 18.74 4.55 1.19
CA SER A 130 18.53 3.14 0.80
C SER A 130 17.51 2.98 -0.31
N ILE A 131 16.44 3.79 -0.33
CA ILE A 131 15.46 3.80 -1.42
C ILE A 131 16.09 4.33 -2.72
N ASP A 132 16.88 5.40 -2.66
CA ASP A 132 17.54 5.98 -3.85
C ASP A 132 18.50 4.97 -4.51
N GLU A 133 19.20 4.16 -3.71
CA GLU A 133 20.12 3.10 -4.18
C GLU A 133 19.43 1.89 -4.82
N LEU A 134 18.11 1.74 -4.70
CA LEU A 134 17.40 0.59 -5.25
C LEU A 134 17.47 0.58 -6.78
N LYS A 135 17.59 -0.62 -7.35
CA LYS A 135 17.47 -0.83 -8.80
C LYS A 135 16.03 -1.22 -9.16
N ILE A 136 15.08 -0.32 -8.87
CA ILE A 136 13.65 -0.44 -9.19
C ILE A 136 13.18 0.84 -9.91
N HIS A 137 11.97 0.81 -10.47
CA HIS A 137 11.39 1.94 -11.18
C HIS A 137 11.30 3.21 -10.30
N GLU A 138 11.64 4.38 -10.85
CA GLU A 138 11.77 5.61 -10.06
C GLU A 138 10.44 6.01 -9.40
N ASN A 139 9.31 5.86 -10.09
CA ASN A 139 8.00 6.12 -9.49
C ASN A 139 7.70 5.23 -8.26
N ILE A 140 8.22 3.99 -8.19
CA ILE A 140 8.08 3.15 -7.00
C ILE A 140 8.92 3.72 -5.85
N LYS A 141 10.12 4.20 -6.15
CA LYS A 141 10.96 4.90 -5.16
C LYS A 141 10.28 6.16 -4.65
N GLU A 142 9.70 6.95 -5.55
CA GLU A 142 8.97 8.18 -5.21
C GLU A 142 7.76 7.91 -4.31
N PHE A 143 7.03 6.82 -4.58
CA PHE A 143 5.95 6.35 -3.72
C PHE A 143 6.45 6.01 -2.31
N LEU A 144 7.52 5.21 -2.20
CA LEU A 144 8.11 4.85 -0.91
C LEU A 144 8.68 6.07 -0.16
N LYS A 145 9.46 6.93 -0.85
CA LYS A 145 10.01 8.17 -0.30
C LYS A 145 8.91 9.06 0.24
N PHE A 146 7.79 9.18 -0.47
CA PHE A 146 6.65 9.95 -0.01
C PHE A 146 6.09 9.40 1.31
N THR A 147 5.79 8.10 1.37
CA THR A 147 5.29 7.45 2.60
C THR A 147 6.22 7.71 3.79
N PHE A 148 7.52 7.43 3.64
CA PHE A 148 8.46 7.62 4.74
C PHE A 148 8.76 9.08 5.08
N SER A 149 8.60 10.01 4.13
CA SER A 149 8.68 11.45 4.42
C SER A 149 7.57 11.90 5.37
N VAL A 150 6.36 11.35 5.24
CA VAL A 150 5.22 11.71 6.09
C VAL A 150 5.30 11.01 7.44
N ILE A 151 5.76 9.75 7.47
CA ILE A 151 6.09 9.08 8.74
C ILE A 151 7.16 9.87 9.51
N ASN A 152 8.20 10.34 8.83
CA ASN A 152 9.27 11.15 9.42
C ASN A 152 8.79 12.53 9.90
N GLU A 153 7.86 13.18 9.19
CA GLU A 153 7.21 14.42 9.68
C GLU A 153 6.42 14.17 10.97
N GLY A 154 5.89 12.96 11.17
CA GLY A 154 5.43 12.47 12.47
C GLY A 154 4.09 13.05 12.96
N LYS A 155 3.34 13.72 12.09
CA LYS A 155 2.01 14.28 12.36
C LYS A 155 0.91 13.21 12.22
N PRO A 156 0.22 12.80 13.30
CA PRO A 156 -0.72 11.68 13.26
C PRO A 156 -1.85 11.85 12.25
N HIS A 157 -2.45 13.04 12.14
CA HIS A 157 -3.56 13.31 11.21
C HIS A 157 -3.14 13.18 9.73
N LYS A 158 -1.88 13.50 9.39
CA LYS A 158 -1.36 13.30 8.03
C LYS A 158 -1.10 11.83 7.72
N ILE A 159 -0.53 11.10 8.68
CA ILE A 159 -0.30 9.65 8.52
C ILE A 159 -1.65 8.93 8.37
N ALA A 160 -2.63 9.26 9.23
CA ALA A 160 -3.98 8.70 9.18
C ALA A 160 -4.69 9.01 7.86
N ALA A 161 -4.51 10.22 7.31
CA ALA A 161 -5.08 10.58 6.01
C ALA A 161 -4.52 9.74 4.87
N ILE A 162 -3.20 9.52 4.81
CA ILE A 162 -2.59 8.66 3.79
C ILE A 162 -3.04 7.21 3.96
N PHE A 163 -3.00 6.71 5.19
CA PHE A 163 -3.46 5.37 5.53
C PHE A 163 -4.90 5.15 5.04
N THR A 164 -5.80 6.08 5.38
CA THR A 164 -7.23 5.96 5.08
C THR A 164 -7.55 6.19 3.61
N PHE A 165 -7.22 7.37 3.07
CA PHE A 165 -7.67 7.77 1.74
C PHE A 165 -6.76 7.29 0.63
N GLY A 166 -5.48 7.11 0.93
CA GLY A 166 -4.48 6.68 -0.05
C GLY A 166 -4.29 5.17 -0.13
N ARG A 167 -4.80 4.40 0.85
CA ARG A 167 -4.67 2.94 0.94
C ARG A 167 -6.02 2.31 1.28
N GLU A 168 -6.40 2.31 2.56
CA GLU A 168 -7.52 1.57 3.14
C GLU A 168 -8.82 1.66 2.33
N ASN A 169 -9.35 2.88 2.16
CA ASN A 169 -10.66 3.07 1.54
C ASN A 169 -10.66 2.91 0.01
N LEU A 170 -9.48 2.82 -0.60
CA LEU A 170 -9.31 2.61 -2.04
C LEU A 170 -9.20 1.13 -2.39
N ILE A 171 -8.60 0.34 -1.50
CA ILE A 171 -8.19 -1.04 -1.75
C ILE A 171 -9.37 -1.93 -2.22
N PRO A 172 -10.56 -1.94 -1.57
CA PRO A 172 -11.65 -2.82 -1.98
C PRO A 172 -12.09 -2.63 -3.43
N ASN A 173 -12.33 -1.38 -3.86
CA ASN A 173 -12.75 -1.10 -5.23
C ASN A 173 -11.65 -1.44 -6.25
N MET A 174 -10.40 -1.17 -5.89
CA MET A 174 -9.24 -1.44 -6.74
C MET A 174 -9.02 -2.96 -6.92
N PHE A 175 -9.13 -3.74 -5.84
CA PHE A 175 -9.02 -5.19 -5.87
C PHE A 175 -10.17 -5.87 -6.61
N ASN A 176 -11.39 -5.32 -6.53
CA ASN A 176 -12.51 -5.78 -7.35
C ASN A 176 -12.21 -5.66 -8.86
N GLU A 177 -11.63 -4.56 -9.33
CA GLU A 177 -11.28 -4.40 -10.75
C GLU A 177 -10.15 -5.36 -11.17
N ILE A 178 -9.18 -5.59 -10.28
CA ILE A 178 -8.08 -6.54 -10.49
C ILE A 178 -8.62 -7.98 -10.60
N LEU A 179 -9.44 -8.42 -9.64
CA LEU A 179 -10.03 -9.76 -9.59
C LEU A 179 -10.84 -10.08 -10.85
N ARG A 180 -11.70 -9.13 -11.28
CA ARG A 180 -12.54 -9.30 -12.49
C ARG A 180 -11.73 -9.62 -13.74
N GLU A 181 -10.59 -8.96 -13.93
CA GLU A 181 -9.73 -9.23 -15.09
C GLU A 181 -8.95 -10.55 -14.92
N PHE A 182 -8.58 -10.92 -13.69
CA PHE A 182 -7.84 -12.16 -13.44
C PHE A 182 -8.69 -13.40 -13.68
N GLU A 183 -9.90 -13.45 -13.13
CA GLU A 183 -10.82 -14.57 -13.33
C GLU A 183 -11.18 -14.77 -14.81
N LYS A 184 -11.17 -13.68 -15.58
CA LYS A 184 -11.45 -13.69 -17.01
C LYS A 184 -10.26 -14.18 -17.85
N ASN A 185 -9.04 -13.77 -17.51
CA ASN A 185 -7.87 -13.96 -18.37
C ASN A 185 -6.99 -15.16 -17.94
N ILE A 186 -6.99 -15.54 -16.65
CA ILE A 186 -6.08 -16.54 -16.09
C ILE A 186 -6.85 -17.81 -15.73
N THR A 187 -6.73 -18.84 -16.57
CA THR A 187 -7.41 -20.14 -16.37
C THR A 187 -6.46 -21.31 -16.17
N ASP A 188 -5.19 -21.16 -16.55
CA ASP A 188 -4.21 -22.26 -16.60
C ASP A 188 -3.38 -22.43 -15.31
N LYS A 189 -3.67 -21.67 -14.26
CA LYS A 189 -2.90 -21.65 -13.02
C LYS A 189 -3.81 -21.33 -11.84
N ASP A 190 -3.62 -22.07 -10.75
CA ASP A 190 -4.29 -21.77 -9.49
C ASP A 190 -3.77 -20.44 -8.93
N ILE A 191 -4.69 -19.52 -8.66
CA ILE A 191 -4.45 -18.21 -8.07
C ILE A 191 -5.28 -18.01 -6.79
N SER A 192 -5.81 -19.09 -6.21
CA SER A 192 -6.77 -19.04 -5.11
C SER A 192 -6.25 -18.31 -3.86
N LYS A 193 -4.94 -18.38 -3.57
CA LYS A 193 -4.35 -17.62 -2.47
C LYS A 193 -4.35 -16.11 -2.71
N LEU A 194 -4.15 -15.69 -3.97
CA LEU A 194 -4.18 -14.28 -4.32
C LEU A 194 -5.62 -13.75 -4.29
N ILE A 195 -6.56 -14.57 -4.79
CA ILE A 195 -7.99 -14.26 -4.68
C ILE A 195 -8.38 -14.10 -3.21
N TYR A 196 -8.02 -15.07 -2.36
CA TYR A 196 -8.25 -14.99 -0.93
C TYR A 196 -7.68 -13.72 -0.31
N TYR A 197 -6.43 -13.37 -0.60
CA TYR A 197 -5.82 -12.13 -0.09
C TYR A 197 -6.65 -10.88 -0.47
N PHE A 198 -7.13 -10.79 -1.71
CA PHE A 198 -7.95 -9.66 -2.16
C PHE A 198 -9.35 -9.67 -1.55
N GLU A 199 -10.01 -10.82 -1.47
CA GLU A 199 -11.32 -10.98 -0.83
C GLU A 199 -11.27 -10.57 0.64
N ARG A 200 -10.20 -10.94 1.39
CA ARG A 200 -10.02 -10.53 2.79
C ARG A 200 -10.01 -9.02 2.97
N HIS A 201 -9.34 -8.28 2.08
CA HIS A 201 -9.33 -6.81 2.14
C HIS A 201 -10.67 -6.21 1.70
N ILE A 202 -11.38 -6.84 0.76
CA ILE A 202 -12.73 -6.38 0.38
C ILE A 202 -13.68 -6.53 1.56
N GLU A 203 -13.73 -7.72 2.18
CA GLU A 203 -14.61 -8.02 3.30
C GLU A 203 -14.33 -7.16 4.54
N LEU A 204 -13.05 -7.04 4.93
CA LEU A 204 -12.68 -6.33 6.15
C LEU A 204 -12.71 -4.81 5.97
N ASP A 205 -12.17 -4.30 4.87
CA ASP A 205 -11.94 -2.86 4.73
C ASP A 205 -13.19 -2.11 4.28
N GLU A 206 -14.12 -2.77 3.56
CA GLU A 206 -15.38 -2.13 3.14
C GLU A 206 -16.33 -1.91 4.32
N ASP A 207 -16.51 -2.92 5.17
CA ASP A 207 -17.56 -2.93 6.20
C ASP A 207 -17.05 -2.53 7.60
N GLU A 208 -15.79 -2.81 7.93
CA GLU A 208 -15.25 -2.59 9.29
C GLU A 208 -14.15 -1.54 9.32
N HIS A 209 -13.00 -1.79 8.68
CA HIS A 209 -11.82 -0.95 8.87
C HIS A 209 -11.90 0.39 8.15
N GLY A 210 -12.53 0.46 6.97
CA GLY A 210 -12.74 1.70 6.24
C GLY A 210 -13.47 2.75 7.07
N PRO A 211 -14.66 2.45 7.64
CA PRO A 211 -15.34 3.33 8.59
C PRO A 211 -14.47 3.72 9.80
N MET A 212 -13.76 2.76 10.41
CA MET A 212 -12.86 3.03 11.55
C MET A 212 -11.73 3.99 11.19
N ALA A 213 -11.15 3.85 9.99
CA ALA A 213 -10.09 4.71 9.50
C ALA A 213 -10.59 6.15 9.26
N LEU A 214 -11.80 6.31 8.71
CA LEU A 214 -12.45 7.63 8.55
C LEU A 214 -12.79 8.29 9.89
N GLU A 215 -13.25 7.51 10.87
CA GLU A 215 -13.46 7.98 12.24
C GLU A 215 -12.14 8.46 12.84
N MET A 216 -11.08 7.66 12.73
CA MET A 216 -9.74 7.99 13.22
C MET A 216 -9.23 9.31 12.61
N VAL A 217 -9.39 9.53 11.30
CA VAL A 217 -9.02 10.81 10.67
C VAL A 217 -9.80 11.97 11.27
N SER A 218 -11.11 11.83 11.42
CA SER A 218 -11.98 12.87 11.98
C SER A 218 -11.59 13.23 13.41
N MET A 219 -11.31 12.22 14.23
CA MET A 219 -10.85 12.40 15.61
C MET A 219 -9.50 13.10 15.70
N LEU A 220 -8.57 12.80 14.79
CA LEU A 220 -7.24 13.42 14.78
C LEU A 220 -7.26 14.83 14.20
N ALA A 221 -8.17 15.11 13.27
CA ALA A 221 -8.39 16.43 12.69
C ALA A 221 -9.07 17.38 13.68
N GLU A 222 -9.96 16.86 14.54
CA GLU A 222 -10.78 17.62 15.47
C GLU A 222 -11.51 18.77 14.73
N ASN A 223 -11.66 19.93 15.38
CA ASN A 223 -12.19 21.15 14.77
C ASN A 223 -11.06 22.08 14.28
N ASP A 224 -9.86 21.57 13.97
CA ASP A 224 -8.70 22.38 13.56
C ASP A 224 -8.65 22.54 12.03
N PRO A 225 -8.92 23.76 11.48
CA PRO A 225 -8.90 23.99 10.04
C PRO A 225 -7.54 23.74 9.39
N LYS A 226 -6.44 23.92 10.13
CA LYS A 226 -5.10 23.67 9.61
C LYS A 226 -4.88 22.17 9.40
N LYS A 227 -5.30 21.33 10.35
CA LYS A 227 -5.19 19.87 10.21
C LYS A 227 -6.01 19.38 9.03
N TRP A 228 -7.24 19.89 8.88
CA TRP A 228 -8.10 19.56 7.74
C TRP A 228 -7.47 19.96 6.39
N ASN A 229 -6.87 21.15 6.26
CA ASN A 229 -6.16 21.55 5.05
C ASN A 229 -4.92 20.66 4.78
N GLU A 230 -4.20 20.25 5.82
CA GLU A 230 -3.07 19.32 5.70
C GLU A 230 -3.55 17.91 5.27
N ILE A 231 -4.71 17.46 5.75
CA ILE A 231 -5.38 16.20 5.36
C ILE A 231 -5.77 16.26 3.88
N GLU A 232 -6.42 17.32 3.42
CA GLU A 232 -6.80 17.50 2.00
C GLU A 232 -5.55 17.41 1.11
N SER A 233 -4.55 18.24 1.38
CA SER A 233 -3.35 18.32 0.55
C SER A 233 -2.58 17.00 0.51
N ILE A 234 -2.48 16.30 1.64
CA ILE A 234 -1.71 15.06 1.70
C ILE A 234 -2.45 13.87 1.09
N SER A 235 -3.79 13.84 1.18
CA SER A 235 -4.62 12.78 0.59
C SER A 235 -4.56 12.83 -0.93
N ILE A 236 -4.65 14.03 -1.52
CA ILE A 236 -4.49 14.25 -2.95
C ILE A 236 -3.13 13.72 -3.42
N LYS A 237 -2.04 14.14 -2.76
CA LYS A 237 -0.68 13.71 -3.09
C LYS A 237 -0.48 12.20 -2.93
N ALA A 238 -1.12 11.58 -1.94
CA ALA A 238 -1.03 10.15 -1.72
C ALA A 238 -1.61 9.35 -2.89
N LEU A 239 -2.73 9.80 -3.45
CA LEU A 239 -3.33 9.18 -4.63
C LEU A 239 -2.54 9.47 -5.90
N GLU A 240 -1.99 10.68 -6.05
CA GLU A 240 -1.08 10.98 -7.17
C GLU A 240 0.16 10.05 -7.17
N LYS A 241 0.78 9.83 -6.00
CA LYS A 241 1.89 8.90 -5.87
C LYS A 241 1.45 7.45 -6.12
N ARG A 242 0.23 7.07 -5.72
CA ARG A 242 -0.34 5.75 -6.04
C ARG A 242 -0.56 5.59 -7.55
N ILE A 243 -1.04 6.61 -8.25
CA ILE A 243 -1.17 6.59 -9.72
C ILE A 243 0.20 6.35 -10.37
N LEU A 244 1.24 7.05 -9.92
CA LEU A 244 2.59 6.87 -10.45
C LEU A 244 3.14 5.44 -10.22
N LEU A 245 2.81 4.81 -9.09
CA LEU A 245 3.11 3.40 -8.85
C LEU A 245 2.37 2.50 -9.84
N TRP A 246 1.10 2.77 -10.12
CA TRP A 246 0.29 2.04 -11.09
C TRP A 246 0.82 2.20 -12.53
N ASP A 247 1.20 3.42 -12.90
CA ASP A 247 1.85 3.72 -14.18
C ASP A 247 3.14 2.92 -14.32
N ALA A 248 3.98 2.91 -13.28
CA ALA A 248 5.22 2.13 -13.28
C ALA A 248 4.98 0.65 -13.52
N ILE A 249 4.10 0.03 -12.73
CA ILE A 249 3.81 -1.40 -12.86
C ILE A 249 3.26 -1.71 -14.26
N ASN A 250 2.41 -0.83 -14.79
CA ASN A 250 1.87 -0.96 -16.14
C ASN A 250 2.98 -0.89 -17.21
N GLU A 251 3.90 0.06 -17.09
CA GLU A 251 5.06 0.16 -17.98
C GLU A 251 5.92 -1.11 -17.92
N LEU A 252 6.12 -1.71 -16.75
CA LEU A 252 6.90 -2.95 -16.59
C LEU A 252 6.24 -4.15 -17.27
N ILE A 253 4.91 -4.22 -17.22
CA ILE A 253 4.13 -5.28 -17.88
C ILE A 253 4.16 -5.12 -19.41
N GLN A 254 3.96 -3.89 -19.88
CA GLN A 254 3.95 -3.59 -21.32
C GLN A 254 5.35 -3.71 -21.95
N ASN A 255 6.39 -3.27 -21.24
CA ASN A 255 7.79 -3.37 -21.67
C ASN A 255 8.43 -4.67 -21.17
N LYS A 256 8.05 -5.81 -21.76
CA LYS A 256 8.56 -7.16 -21.42
C LYS A 256 10.10 -7.30 -21.45
N SER A 257 10.81 -6.36 -22.10
CA SER A 257 12.28 -6.29 -22.06
C SER A 257 12.84 -5.86 -20.70
N TRP A 258 12.12 -5.04 -19.93
CA TRP A 258 12.60 -4.49 -18.65
C TRP A 258 12.78 -5.56 -17.57
N SER A 259 11.88 -6.54 -17.51
CA SER A 259 12.01 -7.69 -16.61
C SER A 259 13.10 -8.68 -17.05
N SER A 260 13.27 -8.85 -18.37
CA SER A 260 14.26 -9.75 -18.98
C SER A 260 15.69 -9.20 -18.86
N GLU A 261 15.87 -7.89 -18.98
CA GLU A 261 17.17 -7.21 -18.85
C GLU A 261 17.66 -7.19 -17.38
N ARG A 262 16.75 -7.17 -16.41
CA ARG A 262 17.07 -7.24 -14.96
C ARG A 262 17.64 -8.60 -14.54
N ALA A 263 17.23 -9.69 -15.19
CA ALA A 263 17.81 -11.01 -14.97
C ALA A 263 19.25 -11.13 -15.51
N LEU A 264 19.64 -10.27 -16.46
CA LEU A 264 20.89 -10.40 -17.22
C LEU A 264 21.93 -9.32 -16.91
N LYS A 265 21.55 -8.12 -16.49
CA LYS A 265 22.50 -7.02 -16.31
C LYS A 265 22.28 -6.23 -15.03
N ASN A 266 23.36 -6.17 -14.27
CA ASN A 266 23.50 -5.46 -13.02
C ASN A 266 23.66 -3.93 -13.24
N GLU A 267 22.89 -3.31 -14.13
CA GLU A 267 23.14 -1.93 -14.59
C GLU A 267 22.10 -0.91 -14.11
N THR A 268 22.63 0.28 -13.83
CA THR A 268 22.01 1.48 -13.26
C THR A 268 21.99 2.57 -14.33
N TYR A 269 20.84 3.13 -14.66
CA TYR A 269 20.75 4.40 -15.39
C TYR A 269 19.54 5.18 -14.86
N SER A 270 19.72 6.41 -14.36
CA SER A 270 20.14 7.67 -15.00
C SER A 270 18.93 8.47 -15.45
N SER A 271 18.65 9.48 -14.63
CA SER A 271 18.12 10.80 -14.98
C SER A 271 18.00 11.12 -16.49
N SER A 272 16.77 11.18 -16.98
CA SER A 272 16.32 12.21 -17.93
C SER A 272 14.81 12.11 -18.17
N PHE A 273 14.03 12.88 -17.42
CA PHE A 273 12.72 13.35 -17.86
C PHE A 273 12.57 14.82 -17.47
N ASP A 274 13.23 15.69 -18.24
CA ASP A 274 12.77 17.05 -18.50
C ASP A 274 12.32 17.10 -19.95
N LYS A 275 11.05 17.43 -20.18
CA LYS A 275 10.55 18.26 -21.29
C LYS A 275 9.20 18.85 -20.92
#